data_AF-A0A0C4F1P8-F1
#
_entry.id   AF-A0A0C4F1P8-F1
#
_cell.length_a   1.000
_cell.length_b   1.000
_cell.length_c   1.000
_cell.angle_alpha   90.00
_cell.angle_beta   90.00
_cell.angle_gamma   90.00
#
_symmetry.space_group_name_H-M   'P 1'
#
loop_
_entity.id
_entity.type
_entity.pdbx_description
1 polymer ?
#
loop_
_entity_poly.entity_id
_entity_poly.type
_entity_poly.pdbx_seq_one_letter_code
_entity_poly.pdbx_strand_id
1 'polypeptide(L)'
;MAEPAQHNIPDSSDNSSLRVTGIPQLQAPEADSNYLKWSFVVKVHLNSINLGYLLKEVKPEDRTAKWTKDNADVCSFIVRTIHQDNLRLIQAFPDDAKGMWDALNKAHLDSTAGAGSTGSAS
;
A
#
# COMPACT_ATOMS: atom_id res chain seq x y z
N MET A 1 45.99 4.89 35.86
CA MET A 1 45.62 4.38 34.52
C MET A 1 44.16 4.68 34.29
N ALA A 2 43.83 5.40 33.23
CA ALA A 2 42.46 5.74 32.87
C ALA A 2 41.90 4.67 31.90
N GLU A 3 40.71 4.15 32.20
CA GLU A 3 39.93 3.31 31.28
C GLU A 3 39.30 4.18 30.19
N PRO A 4 39.29 3.76 28.91
CA PRO A 4 38.60 4.51 27.87
C PRO A 4 37.09 4.23 27.93
N ALA A 5 36.30 5.31 27.94
CA ALA A 5 34.86 5.26 27.76
C ALA A 5 34.53 4.66 26.38
N GLN A 6 33.86 3.51 26.39
CA GLN A 6 33.22 2.95 25.20
C GLN A 6 32.08 3.89 24.79
N HIS A 7 32.36 4.71 23.78
CA HIS A 7 31.38 5.56 23.12
C HIS A 7 30.46 4.66 22.29
N ASN A 8 29.34 4.25 22.88
CA ASN A 8 28.32 3.46 22.22
C ASN A 8 27.54 4.37 21.26
N ILE A 9 28.10 4.66 20.08
CA ILE A 9 27.33 5.22 18.96
C ILE A 9 26.47 4.08 18.43
N PRO A 10 25.13 4.14 18.47
CA PRO A 10 24.33 3.29 17.61
C PRO A 10 24.52 3.77 16.17
N ASP A 11 25.44 3.11 15.47
CA ASP A 11 25.49 3.11 14.01
C ASP A 11 24.36 2.23 13.44
N SER A 12 23.91 2.60 12.24
CA SER A 12 23.03 1.88 11.34
C SER A 12 21.52 2.00 11.61
N SER A 13 20.80 2.86 10.89
CA SER A 13 20.44 2.76 9.45
C SER A 13 19.24 1.86 9.13
N ASP A 14 18.13 1.93 9.88
CA ASP A 14 16.86 1.32 9.45
C ASP A 14 15.64 2.12 9.93
N ASN A 15 15.64 3.43 9.71
CA ASN A 15 14.42 4.24 9.84
C ASN A 15 13.72 4.35 8.49
N SER A 16 13.47 3.20 7.84
CA SER A 16 12.57 3.15 6.69
C SER A 16 11.20 3.60 7.18
N SER A 17 10.80 4.84 6.89
CA SER A 17 9.54 5.42 7.38
C SER A 17 8.29 4.64 6.95
N LEU A 18 8.45 3.70 6.02
CA LEU A 18 7.44 2.74 5.55
C LEU A 18 7.56 1.40 6.28
N ARG A 19 7.47 1.41 7.61
CA ARG A 19 7.37 0.18 8.39
C ARG A 19 6.02 -0.47 8.15
N VAL A 20 6.05 -1.75 7.78
CA VAL A 20 4.85 -2.57 7.53
C VAL A 20 4.28 -3.17 8.82
N THR A 21 5.02 -3.07 9.94
CA THR A 21 4.61 -3.62 11.23
C THR A 21 3.26 -3.05 11.69
N GLY A 22 2.29 -3.92 11.98
CA GLY A 22 0.96 -3.52 12.45
C GLY A 22 -0.06 -3.22 11.35
N ILE A 23 0.34 -3.28 10.08
CA ILE A 23 -0.57 -3.17 8.95
C ILE A 23 -1.14 -4.57 8.67
N PRO A 24 -2.47 -4.78 8.74
CA PRO A 24 -3.05 -6.06 8.37
C PRO A 24 -2.69 -6.37 6.92
N GLN A 25 -2.50 -7.64 6.58
CA GLN A 25 -2.32 -8.02 5.17
C GLN A 25 -3.68 -7.99 4.46
N LEU A 26 -3.78 -7.37 3.28
CA LEU A 26 -4.99 -7.44 2.45
C LEU A 26 -5.19 -8.88 1.95
N GLN A 27 -6.27 -9.53 2.39
CA GLN A 27 -6.63 -10.89 1.99
C GLN A 27 -7.16 -10.90 0.55
N ALA A 28 -7.46 -12.09 0.01
CA ALA A 28 -8.05 -12.22 -1.33
C ALA A 28 -9.41 -11.48 -1.43
N PRO A 29 -9.83 -11.08 -2.64
CA PRO A 29 -11.13 -10.45 -2.87
C PRO A 29 -12.24 -11.50 -2.75
N GLU A 30 -12.67 -11.76 -1.52
CA GLU A 30 -13.79 -12.63 -1.16
C GLU A 30 -14.94 -11.81 -0.55
N ALA A 31 -16.07 -12.47 -0.28
CA ALA A 31 -17.27 -11.82 0.27
C ALA A 31 -17.01 -11.06 1.59
N ASP A 32 -16.11 -11.56 2.43
CA ASP A 32 -15.68 -10.97 3.70
C ASP A 32 -14.30 -10.29 3.61
N SER A 33 -14.00 -9.70 2.45
CA SER A 33 -12.77 -8.96 2.20
C SER A 33 -12.44 -7.94 3.31
N ASN A 34 -11.23 -7.99 3.86
CA ASN A 34 -10.75 -7.04 4.87
C ASN A 34 -10.33 -5.68 4.27
N TYR A 35 -10.65 -5.41 3.00
CA TYR A 35 -10.21 -4.24 2.25
C TYR A 35 -10.53 -2.91 2.93
N LEU A 36 -11.72 -2.72 3.52
CA LEU A 36 -12.07 -1.46 4.19
C LEU A 36 -11.16 -1.18 5.40
N LYS A 37 -10.83 -2.22 6.17
CA LYS A 37 -9.91 -2.10 7.31
C LYS A 37 -8.48 -1.87 6.84
N TRP A 38 -8.03 -2.64 5.85
CA TRP A 38 -6.70 -2.51 5.26
C TRP A 38 -6.49 -1.10 4.67
N SER A 39 -7.42 -0.65 3.83
CA SER A 39 -7.32 0.62 3.12
C SER A 39 -7.34 1.81 4.07
N PHE A 40 -8.11 1.73 5.17
CA PHE A 40 -8.08 2.72 6.25
C PHE A 40 -6.68 2.83 6.88
N VAL A 41 -6.09 1.71 7.29
CA VAL A 41 -4.76 1.68 7.94
C VAL A 41 -3.69 2.21 6.98
N VAL A 42 -3.69 1.78 5.73
CA VAL A 42 -2.73 2.25 4.72
C VAL A 42 -2.85 3.75 4.49
N LYS A 43 -4.07 4.29 4.30
CA LYS A 43 -4.29 5.73 4.11
C LYS A 43 -3.79 6.54 5.31
N VAL A 44 -4.12 6.11 6.53
CA VAL A 44 -3.68 6.79 7.76
C VAL A 44 -2.15 6.76 7.88
N HIS A 45 -1.53 5.60 7.65
CA HIS A 45 -0.08 5.47 7.69
C HIS A 45 0.61 6.37 6.67
N LEU A 46 0.22 6.30 5.39
CA LEU A 46 0.83 7.13 4.34
C LEU A 46 0.63 8.62 4.60
N ASN A 47 -0.53 9.05 5.11
CA ASN A 47 -0.74 10.44 5.49
C ASN A 47 0.19 10.87 6.64
N SER A 48 0.44 10.00 7.62
CA SER A 48 1.33 10.31 8.76
C SER A 48 2.80 10.57 8.34
N ILE A 49 3.21 10.03 7.19
CA ILE A 49 4.54 10.22 6.61
C ILE A 49 4.53 11.11 5.35
N ASN A 50 3.45 11.86 5.13
CA ASN A 50 3.27 12.78 4.00
C ASN A 50 3.33 12.12 2.60
N LEU A 51 3.00 10.83 2.49
CA LEU A 51 2.96 10.08 1.22
C LEU A 51 1.54 9.82 0.71
N GLY A 52 0.50 10.15 1.48
CA GLY A 52 -0.89 9.88 1.09
C GLY A 52 -1.36 10.63 -0.17
N TYR A 53 -0.64 11.67 -0.61
CA TYR A 53 -0.92 12.35 -1.87
C TYR A 53 -0.67 11.45 -3.10
N LEU A 54 0.14 10.41 -2.98
CA LEU A 54 0.42 9.45 -4.07
C LEU A 54 -0.75 8.53 -4.38
N LEU A 55 -1.73 8.43 -3.47
CA LEU A 55 -2.99 7.73 -3.73
C LEU A 55 -4.03 8.62 -4.42
N LYS A 56 -3.63 9.82 -4.87
CA LYS A 56 -4.46 10.74 -5.66
C LYS A 56 -3.84 10.92 -7.04
N GLU A 57 -4.64 11.42 -7.97
CA GLU A 57 -4.13 11.76 -9.30
C GLU A 57 -3.14 12.91 -9.19
N VAL A 58 -1.93 12.68 -9.71
CA VAL A 58 -0.88 13.70 -9.87
C VAL A 58 -0.58 13.80 -11.36
N LYS A 59 -0.74 15.01 -11.90
CA LYS A 59 -0.49 15.27 -13.32
C LYS A 59 0.96 14.97 -13.67
N PRO A 60 1.25 14.50 -14.90
CA PRO A 60 2.60 14.19 -15.34
C PRO A 60 3.58 15.37 -15.17
N GLU A 61 3.11 16.59 -15.39
CA GLU A 61 3.89 17.83 -15.25
C GLU A 61 4.38 18.12 -13.82
N ASP A 62 3.67 17.61 -12.80
CA ASP A 62 4.00 17.80 -11.39
C ASP A 62 4.86 16.66 -10.81
N ARG A 63 5.20 15.64 -11.63
CA ARG A 63 5.98 14.47 -11.20
C ARG A 63 7.47 14.79 -11.18
N THR A 64 7.90 15.36 -10.06
CA THR A 64 9.32 15.63 -9.78
C THR A 64 10.12 14.34 -9.52
N ALA A 65 11.45 14.43 -9.49
CA ALA A 65 12.30 13.30 -9.07
C ALA A 65 11.96 12.77 -7.67
N LYS A 66 11.55 13.67 -6.75
CA LYS A 66 11.05 13.29 -5.43
C LYS A 66 9.76 12.46 -5.54
N TRP A 67 8.81 12.90 -6.38
CA TRP A 67 7.59 12.15 -6.64
C TRP A 67 7.90 10.73 -7.13
N THR A 68 8.83 10.57 -8.08
CA THR A 68 9.20 9.26 -8.63
C THR A 68 9.72 8.32 -7.56
N LYS A 69 10.61 8.81 -6.69
CA LYS A 69 11.14 8.04 -5.57
C LYS A 69 10.04 7.65 -4.58
N ASP A 70 9.26 8.62 -4.13
CA ASP A 70 8.19 8.39 -3.17
C ASP A 70 7.13 7.43 -3.72
N ASN A 71 6.80 7.54 -5.02
CA ASN A 71 5.90 6.63 -5.72
C ASN A 71 6.44 5.19 -5.73
N ALA A 72 7.72 4.99 -6.05
CA ALA A 72 8.34 3.66 -6.01
C ALA A 72 8.34 3.08 -4.59
N ASP A 73 8.61 3.92 -3.58
CA ASP A 73 8.57 3.55 -2.18
C ASP A 73 7.14 3.11 -1.76
N VAL A 74 6.09 3.81 -2.22
CA VAL A 74 4.68 3.41 -1.98
C VAL A 74 4.27 2.17 -2.77
N CYS A 75 4.71 1.99 -4.02
CA CYS A 75 4.48 0.77 -4.79
C CYS A 75 5.02 -0.46 -4.04
N SER A 76 6.27 -0.38 -3.60
CA SER A 76 6.93 -1.41 -2.79
C SER A 76 6.17 -1.70 -1.50
N PHE A 77 5.69 -0.65 -0.82
CA PHE A 77 4.88 -0.78 0.39
C PHE A 77 3.53 -1.47 0.14
N ILE A 78 2.81 -1.11 -0.94
CA ILE A 78 1.55 -1.77 -1.31
C ILE A 78 1.80 -3.26 -1.55
N VAL A 79 2.80 -3.62 -2.36
CA VAL A 79 3.16 -5.02 -2.63
C VAL A 79 3.45 -5.81 -1.35
N ARG A 80 4.09 -5.20 -0.35
CA ARG A 80 4.42 -5.85 0.93
C ARG A 80 3.24 -6.00 1.89
N THR A 81 2.14 -5.28 1.67
CA THR A 81 0.97 -5.25 2.57
C THR A 81 -0.22 -6.05 2.03
N ILE A 82 -0.07 -6.73 0.90
CA ILE A 82 -1.13 -7.52 0.27
C ILE A 82 -0.81 -9.02 0.23
N HIS A 83 -1.84 -9.85 0.13
CA HIS A 83 -1.72 -11.28 -0.15
C HIS A 83 -1.27 -11.51 -1.60
N GLN A 84 -0.64 -12.67 -1.87
CA GLN A 84 -0.09 -12.98 -3.20
C GLN A 84 -1.17 -13.04 -4.29
N ASP A 85 -2.40 -13.45 -3.96
CA ASP A 85 -3.52 -13.47 -4.91
C ASP A 85 -3.86 -12.08 -5.46
N ASN A 86 -3.58 -11.03 -4.70
CA ASN A 86 -3.81 -9.65 -5.11
C ASN A 86 -2.71 -9.12 -6.06
N LEU A 87 -1.56 -9.79 -6.17
CA LEU A 87 -0.46 -9.34 -7.05
C LEU A 87 -0.89 -9.29 -8.51
N ARG A 88 -1.74 -10.24 -8.95
CA ARG A 88 -2.27 -10.28 -10.32
C ARG A 88 -3.13 -9.06 -10.67
N LEU A 89 -3.74 -8.43 -9.66
CA LEU A 89 -4.58 -7.24 -9.85
C LEU A 89 -3.73 -5.99 -10.14
N ILE A 90 -2.52 -5.93 -9.60
CA ILE A 90 -1.66 -4.74 -9.64
C ILE A 90 -0.47 -4.86 -10.59
N GLN A 91 -0.26 -6.04 -11.21
CA GLN A 91 0.89 -6.32 -12.10
C GLN A 91 1.00 -5.36 -13.30
N ALA A 92 -0.10 -4.72 -13.72
CA ALA A 92 -0.11 -3.74 -14.80
C ALA A 92 0.44 -2.36 -14.39
N PHE A 93 0.72 -2.15 -13.10
CA PHE A 93 1.08 -0.86 -12.50
C PHE A 93 2.39 -0.93 -11.69
N PRO A 94 3.49 -1.53 -12.20
CA PRO A 94 4.71 -1.76 -11.41
C PRO A 94 5.34 -0.49 -10.84
N ASP A 95 5.12 0.64 -11.50
CA ASP A 95 5.66 1.97 -11.15
C ASP A 95 4.55 3.01 -10.95
N ASP A 96 3.33 2.59 -10.61
CA ASP A 96 2.18 3.48 -10.42
C ASP A 96 1.38 3.14 -9.17
N ALA A 97 1.71 3.79 -8.05
CA ALA A 97 1.07 3.55 -6.76
C ALA A 97 -0.44 3.85 -6.81
N LYS A 98 -0.85 4.87 -7.58
CA LYS A 98 -2.26 5.21 -7.76
C LYS A 98 -3.00 4.11 -8.53
N GLY A 99 -2.40 3.63 -9.61
CA GLY A 99 -2.93 2.52 -10.40
C GLY A 99 -3.06 1.23 -9.58
N MET A 100 -2.04 0.86 -8.81
CA MET A 100 -2.11 -0.26 -7.88
C MET A 100 -3.28 -0.10 -6.89
N TRP A 101 -3.40 1.09 -6.31
CA TRP A 101 -4.45 1.41 -5.35
C TRP A 101 -5.86 1.30 -5.96
N ASP A 102 -6.09 1.88 -7.13
CA ASP A 102 -7.38 1.78 -7.82
C ASP A 102 -7.74 0.35 -8.21
N ALA A 103 -6.77 -0.43 -8.68
CA ALA A 103 -7.01 -1.82 -9.07
C ALA A 103 -7.48 -2.67 -7.89
N LEU A 104 -6.84 -2.52 -6.72
CA LEU A 104 -7.26 -3.16 -5.48
C LEU A 104 -8.64 -2.66 -5.04
N ASN A 105 -8.84 -1.34 -5.05
CA ASN A 105 -10.13 -0.73 -4.70
C ASN A 105 -11.27 -1.28 -5.55
N LYS A 106 -11.05 -1.36 -6.86
CA LYS A 106 -12.01 -1.89 -7.82
C LYS A 106 -12.32 -3.36 -7.54
N ALA A 107 -11.31 -4.21 -7.48
CA ALA A 107 -11.51 -5.65 -7.31
C ALA A 107 -12.25 -6.02 -6.01
N HIS A 108 -11.93 -5.34 -4.90
CA HIS A 108 -12.51 -5.62 -3.60
C HIS A 108 -13.88 -4.98 -3.37
N LEU A 109 -14.21 -3.88 -4.07
CA LEU A 109 -15.53 -3.24 -3.96
C LEU A 109 -16.51 -3.73 -5.03
N ASP A 110 -16.09 -4.01 -6.27
CA ASP A 110 -16.94 -4.58 -7.32
C ASP A 110 -17.36 -6.03 -6.98
N SER A 111 -16.51 -6.81 -6.30
CA SER A 111 -16.88 -8.18 -5.88
C SER A 111 -18.04 -8.21 -4.89
N THR A 112 -18.31 -7.10 -4.19
CA THR A 112 -19.44 -6.99 -3.25
C THR A 112 -20.79 -6.77 -3.95
N ALA A 113 -20.78 -6.37 -5.22
CA ALA A 113 -21.98 -6.05 -5.99
C ALA A 113 -22.54 -7.25 -6.78
N GLY A 114 -21.83 -8.39 -6.81
CA GLY A 114 -22.13 -9.51 -7.72
C GLY A 114 -23.09 -10.60 -7.21
N ALA A 115 -23.53 -10.57 -5.95
CA ALA A 115 -24.44 -11.59 -5.41
C ALA A 115 -25.90 -11.14 -5.51
N GLY A 116 -26.42 -10.98 -6.73
CA GLY A 116 -27.79 -10.47 -6.88
C GLY A 116 -28.39 -10.48 -8.27
N SER A 117 -28.06 -11.46 -9.14
CA SER A 117 -28.87 -11.73 -10.35
C SER A 117 -28.52 -13.10 -10.94
N THR A 118 -29.06 -14.16 -10.35
CA THR A 118 -29.34 -15.38 -11.10
C THR A 118 -30.85 -15.57 -11.09
N GLY A 119 -31.50 -15.08 -12.15
CA GLY A 119 -32.90 -15.34 -12.40
C GLY A 119 -33.13 -16.80 -12.78
N SER A 120 -34.25 -17.34 -12.34
CA SER A 120 -35.02 -18.39 -13.03
C SER A 120 -36.43 -18.32 -12.46
N ALA A 121 -37.27 -17.49 -13.08
CA ALA A 121 -38.72 -17.60 -12.95
C ALA A 121 -39.18 -18.64 -13.96
N SER A 122 -39.83 -19.68 -13.45
CA SER A 122 -40.50 -20.76 -14.17
C SER A 122 -41.66 -20.29 -15.01
#